data_AF-A0A967YZ17-F1
#
_entry.id   AF-A0A967YZ17-F1
#
_cell.length_a   1.000
_cell.length_b   1.000
_cell.length_c   1.000
_cell.angle_alpha   90.00
_cell.angle_beta   90.00
_cell.angle_gamma   90.00
#
_symmetry.space_group_name_H-M   'P 1'
#
loop_
_entity.id
_entity.type
_entity.pdbx_description
1 polymer ?
#
loop_
_entity_poly.entity_id
_entity_poly.type
_entity_poly.pdbx_seq_one_letter_code
_entity_poly.pdbx_strand_id
1 'polypeptide(L)'
;MGPNDAELVRVYTREIGGTIADVTFPFDKDIEVVVEAEAGTALFDSGGQFDLRVFVRNLKANGGKNDPILVPLKGKSGNADVVQTSGAFGSGWDAQATNFIFIIPKSSLGPKKEGAIMEILACLQIGIKRPDVSIARSPLFIIHKP
;
A
#
# COMPACT_ATOMS: atom_id res chain seq x y z
N MET A 1 -0.07 19.95 3.82
CA MET A 1 1.20 19.91 3.07
C MET A 1 1.77 21.29 2.74
N GLY A 2 3.08 21.50 2.93
CA GLY A 2 3.82 22.64 2.36
C GLY A 2 4.30 22.37 0.92
N PRO A 3 4.83 23.40 0.21
CA PRO A 3 5.20 23.27 -1.20
C PRO A 3 6.41 22.34 -1.48
N ASN A 4 7.21 22.03 -0.46
CA ASN A 4 8.40 21.19 -0.57
C ASN A 4 8.22 19.79 0.06
N ASP A 5 7.02 19.47 0.52
CA ASP A 5 6.74 18.23 1.24
C ASP A 5 6.01 17.25 0.31
N ALA A 6 6.07 15.96 0.61
CA ALA A 6 5.12 15.00 0.07
C ALA A 6 4.71 14.01 1.16
N GLU A 7 3.42 13.68 1.20
CA GLU A 7 2.83 12.93 2.28
C GLU A 7 1.87 11.85 1.79
N LEU A 8 1.77 10.78 2.57
CA LEU A 8 0.72 9.78 2.44
C LEU A 8 -0.55 10.34 3.06
N VAL A 9 -1.59 10.54 2.25
CA VAL A 9 -2.89 11.08 2.68
C VAL A 9 -3.73 9.97 3.31
N ARG A 10 -3.78 8.81 2.66
CA ARG A 10 -4.63 7.70 3.08
C ARG A 10 -4.11 6.36 2.59
N VAL A 11 -4.30 5.34 3.41
CA VAL A 11 -4.06 3.94 3.03
C VAL A 11 -5.31 3.15 3.36
N TYR A 12 -5.82 2.37 2.42
CA TYR A 12 -7.02 1.57 2.66
C TYR A 12 -7.08 0.37 1.71
N THR A 13 -8.02 -0.52 2.00
CA THR A 13 -8.31 -1.72 1.22
C THR A 13 -9.69 -1.63 0.59
N ARG A 14 -9.89 -2.29 -0.54
CA ARG A 14 -11.19 -2.39 -1.22
C ARG A 14 -11.27 -3.63 -2.12
N GLU A 15 -12.47 -4.02 -2.53
CA GLU A 15 -12.62 -4.99 -3.62
C GLU A 15 -11.99 -4.47 -4.93
N ILE A 16 -11.57 -5.37 -5.82
CA ILE A 16 -10.99 -4.99 -7.12
C ILE A 16 -11.93 -4.03 -7.88
N GLY A 17 -11.44 -2.85 -8.24
CA GLY A 17 -12.22 -1.81 -8.92
C GLY A 17 -13.28 -1.10 -8.06
N GLY A 18 -13.38 -1.42 -6.76
CA GLY A 18 -14.30 -0.76 -5.83
C GLY A 18 -14.00 0.74 -5.68
N THR A 19 -14.98 1.52 -5.24
CA THR A 19 -14.81 2.96 -5.00
C THR A 19 -14.76 3.32 -3.52
N ILE A 20 -15.20 2.41 -2.66
CA ILE A 20 -15.26 2.58 -1.21
C ILE A 20 -14.22 1.68 -0.53
N ALA A 21 -13.86 2.04 0.71
CA ALA A 21 -13.01 1.20 1.53
C ALA A 21 -13.82 0.05 2.13
N ASP A 22 -13.26 -1.15 2.09
CA ASP A 22 -13.82 -2.37 2.67
C ASP A 22 -12.90 -2.88 3.80
N VAL A 23 -13.52 -3.50 4.81
CA VAL A 23 -12.83 -4.05 6.00
C VAL A 23 -13.04 -5.56 6.16
N THR A 24 -13.74 -6.20 5.23
CA THR A 24 -14.04 -7.63 5.25
C THR A 24 -13.82 -8.19 3.85
N PHE A 25 -13.00 -9.23 3.73
CA PHE A 25 -12.70 -9.84 2.43
C PHE A 25 -12.77 -11.36 2.48
N PRO A 26 -13.34 -12.01 1.45
CA PRO A 26 -13.32 -13.45 1.35
C PRO A 26 -11.90 -13.94 0.99
N PHE A 27 -11.49 -15.07 1.55
CA PHE A 27 -10.12 -15.59 1.38
C PHE A 27 -9.77 -16.04 -0.06
N ASP A 28 -10.76 -16.11 -0.95
CA ASP A 28 -10.63 -16.61 -2.32
C ASP A 28 -10.72 -15.51 -3.39
N LYS A 29 -10.76 -14.23 -2.97
CA LYS A 29 -10.70 -13.06 -3.85
C LYS A 29 -9.43 -12.26 -3.63
N ASP A 30 -9.04 -11.54 -4.68
CA ASP A 30 -7.98 -10.55 -4.61
C ASP A 30 -8.48 -9.30 -3.88
N ILE A 31 -7.58 -8.58 -3.22
CA ILE A 31 -7.87 -7.32 -2.50
C ILE A 31 -7.01 -6.21 -3.10
N GLU A 32 -7.62 -5.06 -3.40
CA GLU A 32 -6.85 -3.85 -3.73
C GLU A 32 -6.41 -3.13 -2.46
N VAL A 33 -5.14 -2.75 -2.45
CA VAL A 33 -4.57 -1.80 -1.50
C VAL A 33 -4.39 -0.49 -2.25
N VAL A 34 -4.98 0.58 -1.74
CA VAL A 34 -4.86 1.93 -2.28
C VAL A 34 -4.06 2.78 -1.32
N VAL A 35 -2.98 3.38 -1.83
CA VAL A 35 -2.16 4.36 -1.13
C VAL A 35 -2.31 5.69 -1.86
N GLU A 36 -3.04 6.61 -1.25
CA GLU A 36 -3.21 7.97 -1.74
C GLU A 36 -2.08 8.83 -1.19
N ALA A 37 -1.42 9.56 -2.07
CA ALA A 37 -0.30 10.42 -1.72
C ALA A 37 -0.42 11.76 -2.44
N GLU A 38 0.08 12.80 -1.79
CA GLU A 38 0.14 14.16 -2.32
C GLU A 38 1.56 14.71 -2.26
N ALA A 39 1.92 15.52 -3.24
CA ALA A 39 3.20 16.21 -3.32
C ALA A 39 2.99 17.71 -3.52
N GLY A 40 3.74 18.50 -2.75
CA GLY A 40 3.79 19.95 -2.87
C GLY A 40 4.30 20.38 -4.24
N THR A 41 3.77 21.50 -4.73
CA THR A 41 4.01 21.99 -6.10
C THR A 41 5.49 22.13 -6.44
N ALA A 42 6.28 22.76 -5.57
CA ALA A 42 7.70 23.00 -5.84
C ALA A 42 8.52 21.70 -5.87
N LEU A 43 8.23 20.77 -4.96
CA LEU A 43 8.85 19.45 -4.96
C LEU A 43 8.49 18.65 -6.22
N PHE A 44 7.21 18.65 -6.60
CA PHE A 44 6.72 17.95 -7.78
C PHE A 44 7.34 18.47 -9.07
N ASP A 45 7.31 19.80 -9.28
CA ASP A 45 7.85 20.45 -10.48
C ASP A 45 9.37 20.30 -10.61
N SER A 46 10.07 20.07 -9.49
CA SER A 46 11.52 19.82 -9.47
C SER A 46 11.93 18.42 -9.93
N GLY A 47 10.99 17.49 -10.10
CA GLY A 47 11.29 16.10 -10.47
C GLY A 47 12.01 15.30 -9.38
N GLY A 48 11.75 15.64 -8.12
CA GLY A 48 12.27 14.92 -6.96
C GLY A 48 12.06 13.40 -7.03
N GLN A 49 12.92 12.64 -6.36
CA GLN A 49 12.85 11.18 -6.32
C GLN A 49 12.03 10.70 -5.13
N PHE A 50 11.27 9.62 -5.32
CA PHE A 50 10.52 8.97 -4.26
C PHE A 50 10.76 7.46 -4.23
N ASP A 51 10.57 6.88 -3.05
CA ASP A 51 10.52 5.45 -2.79
C ASP A 51 9.32 5.15 -1.90
N LEU A 52 8.33 4.40 -2.41
CA LEU A 52 7.15 3.96 -1.66
C LEU A 52 7.22 2.46 -1.42
N ARG A 53 7.15 2.07 -0.15
CA ARG A 53 7.10 0.68 0.29
C ARG A 53 5.79 0.37 0.99
N VAL A 54 5.23 -0.80 0.73
CA VAL A 54 3.95 -1.22 1.34
C VAL A 54 4.08 -2.63 1.90
N PHE A 55 3.62 -2.81 3.14
CA PHE A 55 3.70 -4.05 3.88
C PHE A 55 2.31 -4.48 4.33
N VAL A 56 2.03 -5.79 4.25
CA VAL A 56 0.83 -6.40 4.85
C VAL A 56 1.24 -7.06 6.17
N ARG A 57 0.51 -6.78 7.25
CA ARG A 57 0.77 -7.36 8.56
C ARG A 57 -0.41 -8.18 9.01
N ASN A 58 -0.19 -9.46 9.29
CA ASN A 58 -1.17 -10.31 9.97
C ASN A 58 -1.00 -10.16 11.48
N LEU A 59 -2.08 -9.74 12.16
CA LEU A 59 -2.11 -9.51 13.61
C LEU A 59 -2.55 -10.76 14.39
N LYS A 60 -3.06 -11.80 13.72
CA LYS A 60 -3.47 -13.04 14.39
C LYS A 60 -2.23 -13.90 14.67
N ALA A 61 -1.76 -13.84 15.92
CA ALA A 61 -0.70 -14.69 16.45
C ALA A 61 -1.19 -16.13 16.67
N ASN A 62 -1.18 -16.96 15.63
CA ASN A 62 -1.26 -18.41 15.82
C ASN A 62 0.14 -18.92 16.18
N GLY A 63 0.49 -18.90 17.47
CA GLY A 63 1.70 -19.57 18.00
C GLY A 63 2.95 -18.70 18.19
N GLY A 64 2.80 -17.38 18.39
CA GLY A 64 3.91 -16.52 18.85
C GLY A 64 4.90 -16.05 17.78
N LYS A 65 4.76 -16.49 16.52
CA LYS A 65 5.36 -15.82 15.37
C LYS A 65 4.31 -14.94 14.71
N ASN A 66 4.42 -13.63 14.95
CA ASN A 66 3.85 -12.65 14.03
C ASN A 66 4.65 -12.81 12.73
N ASP A 67 4.27 -13.75 11.87
CA ASP A 67 4.83 -13.76 10.52
C ASP A 67 4.28 -12.51 9.84
N PRO A 68 5.08 -11.46 9.57
CA PRO A 68 4.68 -10.48 8.60
C PRO A 68 4.47 -11.30 7.33
N ILE A 69 3.22 -11.43 6.89
CA ILE A 69 3.00 -11.91 5.54
C ILE A 69 3.46 -10.73 4.70
N LEU A 70 4.73 -10.72 4.30
CA LEU A 70 5.17 -9.95 3.15
C LEU A 70 4.41 -10.55 1.97
N VAL A 71 3.11 -10.24 1.89
CA VAL A 71 2.30 -10.62 0.76
C VAL A 71 2.95 -9.89 -0.39
N PRO A 72 3.44 -10.60 -1.40
CA PRO A 72 3.90 -9.93 -2.58
C PRO A 72 2.74 -9.15 -3.18
N LEU A 73 2.83 -7.84 -3.09
CA LEU A 73 1.90 -6.93 -3.70
C LEU A 73 2.16 -6.92 -5.19
N LYS A 74 1.23 -7.37 -6.03
CA LYS A 74 1.44 -7.27 -7.47
C LYS A 74 1.16 -5.84 -7.92
N GLY A 75 2.08 -5.25 -8.69
CA GLY A 75 1.77 -4.05 -9.45
C GLY A 75 0.65 -4.33 -10.47
N LYS A 76 -0.05 -3.30 -10.94
CA LYS A 76 -1.20 -3.41 -11.87
C LYS A 76 -0.94 -4.27 -13.12
N SER A 77 0.32 -4.49 -13.51
CA SER A 77 0.75 -5.32 -14.65
C SER A 77 1.11 -6.79 -14.31
N GLY A 78 0.93 -7.25 -13.07
CA GLY A 78 0.84 -8.67 -12.72
C GLY A 78 2.14 -9.50 -12.62
N ASN A 79 3.32 -8.95 -12.92
CA ASN A 79 4.51 -9.77 -13.20
C ASN A 79 5.62 -9.80 -12.14
N ALA A 80 5.51 -9.08 -11.01
CA ALA A 80 6.48 -9.20 -9.92
C ALA A 80 5.87 -8.87 -8.56
N ASP A 81 6.54 -9.34 -7.51
CA ASP A 81 6.29 -8.97 -6.12
C ASP A 81 6.75 -7.51 -5.93
N VAL A 82 5.85 -6.55 -6.19
CA VAL A 82 6.08 -5.11 -6.05
C VAL A 82 5.75 -4.68 -4.62
N VAL A 83 6.65 -5.00 -3.69
CA VAL A 83 6.64 -4.45 -2.31
C VAL A 83 7.05 -2.96 -2.31
N GLN A 84 7.53 -2.47 -3.46
CA GLN A 84 8.18 -1.18 -3.60
C GLN A 84 7.91 -0.57 -4.98
N THR A 85 7.50 0.69 -5.03
CA THR A 85 7.47 1.49 -6.25
C THR A 85 8.31 2.74 -6.05
N SER A 86 9.17 3.06 -7.00
CA SER A 86 10.12 4.16 -6.91
C SER A 86 10.19 4.88 -8.24
N GLY A 87 10.46 6.18 -8.23
CA GLY A 87 10.62 6.95 -9.45
C GLY A 87 10.84 8.43 -9.19
N ALA A 88 10.67 9.21 -10.24
CA ALA A 88 10.65 10.66 -10.17
C ALA A 88 9.21 11.18 -10.22
N PHE A 89 8.96 12.33 -9.60
CA PHE A 89 7.78 13.13 -9.92
C PHE A 89 7.77 13.46 -11.43
N GLY A 90 6.59 13.37 -12.06
CA GLY A 90 6.38 13.52 -13.49
C GLY A 90 6.56 12.26 -14.35
N SER A 91 7.14 11.16 -13.82
CA SER A 91 7.32 9.91 -14.59
C SER A 91 6.86 8.64 -13.87
N GLY A 92 7.03 8.56 -12.55
CA GLY A 92 6.50 7.49 -11.69
C GLY A 92 5.34 7.94 -10.78
N TRP A 93 5.20 9.25 -10.63
CA TRP A 93 4.12 9.93 -9.91
C TRP A 93 3.74 11.13 -10.78
N ASP A 94 2.68 10.99 -11.57
CA ASP A 94 2.36 11.81 -12.75
C ASP A 94 1.48 13.04 -12.48
N ALA A 95 0.86 13.12 -11.31
CA ALA A 95 0.07 14.28 -10.87
C ALA A 95 0.33 14.57 -9.38
N GLN A 96 0.12 15.81 -8.94
CA GLN A 96 0.39 16.21 -7.53
C GLN A 96 -0.34 15.34 -6.51
N ALA A 97 -1.57 14.92 -6.80
CA ALA A 97 -2.26 13.85 -6.10
C ALA A 97 -2.20 12.57 -6.94
N THR A 98 -1.78 11.46 -6.33
CA THR A 98 -1.74 10.16 -7.01
C THR A 98 -2.22 9.03 -6.12
N ASN A 99 -2.63 7.94 -6.78
CA ASN A 99 -3.04 6.71 -6.13
C ASN A 99 -2.12 5.59 -6.59
N PHE A 100 -1.32 5.05 -5.67
CA PHE A 100 -0.59 3.82 -5.89
C PHE A 100 -1.49 2.65 -5.51
N ILE A 101 -1.77 1.79 -6.50
CA ILE A 101 -2.68 0.65 -6.34
C ILE A 101 -1.87 -0.64 -6.42
N PHE A 102 -2.06 -1.49 -5.42
CA PHE A 102 -1.41 -2.78 -5.30
C PHE A 102 -2.46 -3.88 -5.08
N ILE A 103 -2.10 -5.12 -5.38
CA ILE A 103 -3.00 -6.27 -5.21
C ILE A 103 -2.42 -7.26 -4.20
N ILE A 104 -3.20 -7.61 -3.18
CA ILE A 104 -3.00 -8.81 -2.36
C ILE A 104 -3.67 -9.96 -3.12
N PRO A 105 -2.92 -10.90 -3.71
CA PRO A 105 -3.51 -11.98 -4.47
C PRO A 105 -4.19 -12.99 -3.54
N LYS A 106 -5.32 -13.54 -3.97
CA LYS A 106 -6.08 -14.60 -3.27
C LYS A 106 -5.22 -15.80 -2.88
N SER A 107 -4.18 -16.09 -3.66
CA SER A 107 -3.21 -17.15 -3.37
C SER A 107 -2.44 -16.95 -2.05
N SER A 108 -2.36 -15.71 -1.56
CA SER A 108 -1.73 -15.34 -0.30
C SER A 108 -2.70 -15.30 0.89
N LEU A 109 -4.01 -15.38 0.63
CA LEU A 109 -5.07 -15.42 1.63
C LEU A 109 -5.43 -16.88 1.92
N GLY A 110 -6.28 -17.51 1.13
CA GLY A 110 -6.63 -18.93 1.27
C GLY A 110 -7.27 -19.34 2.61
N PRO A 111 -7.79 -20.58 2.73
CA PRO A 111 -8.58 -21.01 3.89
C PRO A 111 -7.86 -20.90 5.24
N LYS A 112 -6.52 -21.02 5.25
CA LYS A 112 -5.71 -20.94 6.49
C LYS A 112 -5.71 -19.54 7.11
N LYS A 113 -6.13 -18.51 6.37
CA LYS A 113 -6.22 -17.13 6.85
C LYS A 113 -7.62 -16.75 7.30
N GLU A 114 -8.57 -17.70 7.37
CA GLU A 114 -9.89 -17.39 7.90
C GLU A 114 -9.84 -16.85 9.33
N GLY A 115 -10.55 -15.75 9.53
CA GLY A 115 -10.57 -14.95 10.75
C GLY A 115 -9.24 -14.24 11.04
N ALA A 116 -8.31 -14.14 10.08
CA ALA A 116 -7.09 -13.36 10.26
C ALA A 116 -7.41 -11.87 10.20
N ILE A 117 -6.87 -11.11 11.16
CA ILE A 117 -6.95 -9.66 11.21
C ILE A 117 -5.67 -9.13 10.56
N MET A 118 -5.82 -8.29 9.55
CA MET A 118 -4.74 -7.77 8.72
C MET A 118 -4.70 -6.25 8.79
N GLU A 119 -3.54 -5.70 8.43
CA GLU A 119 -3.27 -4.27 8.36
C GLU A 119 -2.29 -3.98 7.23
N ILE A 120 -2.43 -2.82 6.58
CA ILE A 120 -1.43 -2.28 5.65
C ILE A 120 -0.59 -1.23 6.35
N LEU A 121 0.72 -1.26 6.15
CA LEU A 121 1.65 -0.18 6.47
C LEU A 121 2.30 0.32 5.19
N ALA A 122 2.24 1.63 4.93
CA ALA A 122 2.92 2.26 3.82
C ALA A 122 3.97 3.26 4.33
N CYS A 123 5.10 3.32 3.65
CA CYS A 123 6.22 4.22 3.96
C CYS A 123 6.69 4.87 2.66
N LEU A 124 6.56 6.20 2.60
CA LEU A 124 7.03 7.03 1.51
C LEU A 124 8.29 7.77 1.95
N GLN A 125 9.36 7.62 1.18
CA GLN A 125 10.61 8.34 1.37
C GLN A 125 10.85 9.28 0.18
N ILE A 126 11.14 10.54 0.45
CA ILE A 126 11.33 11.61 -0.53
C ILE A 126 12.75 12.14 -0.46
N GLY A 127 13.45 12.14 -1.60
CA GLY A 127 14.83 12.59 -1.67
C GLY A 127 15.83 11.56 -1.11
N ILE A 128 16.96 11.39 -1.81
CA ILE A 128 17.92 10.30 -1.51
C ILE A 128 19.02 10.78 -0.53
N LYS A 129 19.31 12.09 -0.45
CA LYS A 129 20.40 12.64 0.38
C LYS A 129 19.95 13.23 1.73
N ARG A 130 18.70 13.71 1.82
CA ARG A 130 18.05 14.20 3.05
C ARG A 130 16.61 13.72 3.01
N PRO A 131 16.36 12.46 3.38
CA PRO A 131 15.05 11.86 3.19
C PRO A 131 14.02 12.52 4.11
N ASP A 132 12.97 13.06 3.52
CA ASP A 132 11.70 13.25 4.23
C ASP A 132 10.91 11.95 4.17
N VAL A 133 10.18 11.62 5.22
CA VAL A 133 9.50 10.33 5.37
C VAL A 133 8.07 10.53 5.86
N SER A 134 7.13 9.96 5.12
CA SER A 134 5.73 9.87 5.51
C SER A 134 5.31 8.42 5.69
N ILE A 135 4.64 8.10 6.80
CA ILE A 135 4.19 6.74 7.13
C ILE A 135 2.70 6.78 7.41
N ALA A 136 1.96 5.85 6.80
CA ALA A 136 0.52 5.71 7.00
C ALA A 136 0.11 4.24 7.18
N ARG A 137 -1.03 4.04 7.85
CA ARG A 137 -1.59 2.72 8.14
C ARG A 137 -3.03 2.65 7.66
N SER A 138 -3.46 1.49 7.20
CA SER A 138 -4.88 1.26 6.91
C SER A 138 -5.70 1.05 8.19
N PRO A 139 -7.04 1.17 8.11
CA PRO A 139 -7.91 0.45 9.00
C PRO A 139 -7.58 -1.06 9.02
N LEU A 140 -7.90 -1.73 10.12
CA LEU A 140 -7.81 -3.18 10.18
C LEU A 140 -8.89 -3.80 9.29
N PHE A 141 -8.56 -4.93 8.67
CA PHE A 141 -9.51 -5.72 7.90
C PHE A 141 -9.44 -7.20 8.27
N ILE A 142 -10.53 -7.93 8.07
CA ILE A 142 -10.62 -9.34 8.41
C ILE A 142 -10.86 -10.20 7.17
N ILE A 143 -10.21 -11.36 7.15
CA ILE A 143 -10.40 -12.37 6.12
C ILE A 143 -11.47 -13.38 6.57
N HIS A 144 -12.45 -13.67 5.72
CA HIS A 144 -13.54 -14.61 6.00
C HIS A 144 -13.72 -15.64 4.89
N LYS A 145 -14.54 -16.67 5.14
CA LYS A 145 -15.01 -17.58 4.09
C LYS A 145 -15.96 -16.86 3.11
N PRO A 146 -16.02 -17.27 1.83
CA PRO A 146 -16.96 -16.71 0.86
C PRO A 146 -18.43 -16.71 1.34
#